data_AF-A0A3A0FG98-F1
#
_entry.id   AF-A0A3A0FG98-F1
#
_cell.length_a   1.000
_cell.length_b   1.000
_cell.length_c   1.000
_cell.angle_alpha   90.00
_cell.angle_beta   90.00
_cell.angle_gamma   90.00
#
_symmetry.space_group_name_H-M   'P 1'
#
loop_
_entity.id
_entity.type
_entity.pdbx_description
1 polymer ?
#
loop_
_entity_poly.entity_id
_entity_poly.type
_entity_poly.pdbx_seq_one_letter_code
_entity_poly.pdbx_strand_id
1 'polypeptide(L)'
;MVTVYLVPVHEGRMVTFDVRAREAQGRWLPWSVLEFAGNPYMTASELADDWCDGAISDLSLVDVMSFNPPGGGWELAIVFRAELTALPRPREDRTPAVFDPGRFDAIGPFDPVDLQRWVEWRAPAGKALATPRKGGELLF
;
A
#
# COMPACT_ATOMS: atom_id res chain seq x y z
N MET A 1 13.56 -12.53 1.44
CA MET A 1 12.10 -12.60 1.17
C MET A 1 11.68 -11.28 0.55
N VAL A 2 10.72 -11.29 -0.38
CA VAL A 2 10.13 -10.06 -0.90
C VAL A 2 8.68 -10.02 -0.46
N THR A 3 8.27 -8.92 0.17
CA THR A 3 6.93 -8.75 0.74
C THR A 3 6.29 -7.53 0.12
N VAL A 4 5.01 -7.62 -0.20
CA VAL A 4 4.20 -6.50 -0.67
C VAL A 4 3.32 -6.04 0.49
N TYR A 5 3.43 -4.77 0.85
CA TYR A 5 2.60 -4.12 1.86
C TYR A 5 1.60 -3.18 1.20
N LEU A 6 0.40 -3.11 1.75
CA LEU A 6 -0.63 -2.14 1.38
C LEU A 6 -0.82 -1.14 2.51
N VAL A 7 -0.85 0.14 2.17
CA VAL A 7 -1.17 1.27 3.04
C VAL A 7 -2.50 1.85 2.59
N PRO A 8 -3.63 1.40 3.15
CA PRO A 8 -4.92 1.96 2.81
C PRO A 8 -5.09 3.35 3.43
N VAL A 9 -5.59 4.29 2.64
CA VAL A 9 -5.83 5.68 3.02
C VAL A 9 -7.25 6.06 2.65
N HIS A 10 -8.03 6.56 3.60
CA HIS A 10 -9.37 7.06 3.36
C HIS A 10 -9.47 8.50 3.83
N GLU A 11 -9.74 9.44 2.91
CA GLU A 11 -9.82 10.88 3.19
C GLU A 11 -8.54 11.41 3.87
N GLY A 12 -7.36 10.98 3.38
CA GLY A 12 -6.06 11.38 3.92
C GLY A 12 -5.74 10.78 5.30
N ARG A 13 -6.51 9.81 5.78
CA ARG A 13 -6.27 9.10 7.05
C ARG A 13 -5.86 7.67 6.80
N MET A 14 -4.83 7.21 7.50
CA MET A 14 -4.39 5.81 7.41
C MET A 14 -5.44 4.88 8.01
N VAL A 15 -5.73 3.79 7.30
CA VAL A 15 -6.55 2.68 7.79
C VAL A 15 -5.65 1.49 8.05
N THR A 16 -5.75 0.95 9.26
CA THR A 16 -5.08 -0.28 9.70
C THR A 16 -6.12 -1.29 10.11
N PHE A 17 -5.72 -2.51 10.48
CA PHE A 17 -6.64 -3.54 10.90
C PHE A 17 -6.22 -4.12 12.24
N ASP A 18 -7.15 -4.08 13.20
CA ASP A 18 -7.02 -4.80 14.47
C ASP A 18 -7.39 -6.27 14.20
N VAL A 19 -6.36 -7.11 14.06
CA VAL A 19 -6.45 -8.54 13.77
C VAL A 19 -6.59 -9.33 15.07
N ARG A 20 -7.51 -10.29 15.07
CA ARG A 20 -7.85 -11.13 16.23
C ARG A 20 -7.32 -12.56 16.14
N ALA A 21 -6.71 -12.94 15.02
CA ALA A 21 -6.10 -14.25 14.85
C ALA A 21 -4.98 -14.45 15.88
N ARG A 22 -4.97 -15.60 16.58
CA ARG A 22 -4.05 -15.88 17.68
C ARG A 22 -2.57 -15.71 17.32
N GLU A 23 -2.19 -16.05 16.09
CA GLU A 23 -0.80 -16.01 15.63
C GLU A 23 -0.35 -14.62 15.15
N ALA A 24 -1.30 -13.71 14.93
CA ALA A 24 -1.05 -12.37 14.38
C ALA A 24 -1.91 -11.32 15.10
N GLN A 25 -2.16 -11.50 16.40
CA GLN A 25 -3.02 -10.58 17.15
C GLN A 25 -2.33 -9.21 17.27
N GLY A 26 -3.07 -8.14 16.97
CA GLY A 26 -2.55 -6.77 17.05
C GLY A 26 -3.03 -5.89 15.90
N ARG A 27 -2.42 -4.72 15.76
CA ARG A 27 -2.71 -3.78 14.68
C ARG A 27 -1.73 -3.96 13.54
N TRP A 28 -2.25 -4.15 12.34
CA TRP A 28 -1.44 -4.48 11.16
C TRP A 28 -1.87 -3.70 9.93
N LEU A 29 -0.90 -3.55 9.01
CA LEU A 29 -1.17 -3.26 7.60
C LEU A 29 -1.38 -4.57 6.84
N PRO A 30 -2.21 -4.60 5.79
CA PRO A 30 -2.27 -5.75 4.89
C PRO A 30 -0.92 -6.00 4.22
N TRP A 31 -0.51 -7.26 4.14
CA TRP A 31 0.71 -7.66 3.45
C TRP A 31 0.63 -9.08 2.93
N SER A 32 1.45 -9.40 1.95
CA SER A 32 1.63 -10.76 1.43
C SER A 32 3.06 -10.96 0.92
N VAL A 33 3.52 -12.21 0.89
CA VAL A 33 4.80 -12.58 0.29
C VAL A 33 4.64 -12.56 -1.24
N LEU A 34 5.56 -11.90 -1.93
CA LEU A 34 5.60 -11.93 -3.38
C LEU A 34 6.05 -13.31 -3.85
N GLU A 35 5.20 -13.99 -4.62
CA GLU A 35 5.55 -15.27 -5.23
C GLU A 35 6.70 -15.12 -6.24
N PHE A 36 7.39 -16.22 -6.51
CA PHE A 36 8.48 -16.21 -7.49
C PHE A 36 7.95 -15.79 -8.87
N ALA A 37 8.60 -14.80 -9.49
CA ALA A 37 8.17 -14.16 -10.73
C ALA A 37 6.78 -13.47 -10.66
N GLY A 38 6.24 -13.28 -9.46
CA GLY A 38 4.99 -12.55 -9.23
C GLY A 38 5.12 -11.06 -9.54
N ASN A 39 4.00 -10.45 -9.93
CA ASN A 39 3.93 -9.01 -10.14
C ASN A 39 3.50 -8.32 -8.84
N PRO A 40 4.33 -7.43 -8.26
CA PRO A 40 4.00 -6.79 -6.99
C PRO A 40 2.75 -5.92 -7.06
N TYR A 41 2.44 -5.33 -8.21
CA TYR A 41 1.20 -4.57 -8.41
C TYR A 41 -0.03 -5.48 -8.32
N MET A 42 0.03 -6.68 -8.92
CA MET A 42 -1.07 -7.65 -8.83
C MET A 42 -1.29 -8.10 -7.39
N THR A 43 -0.22 -8.43 -6.66
CA THR A 43 -0.30 -8.78 -5.23
C THR A 43 -0.88 -7.63 -4.40
N ALA A 44 -0.51 -6.37 -4.68
CA ALA A 44 -1.08 -5.21 -4.00
C ALA A 44 -2.57 -5.03 -4.32
N SER A 45 -2.98 -5.28 -5.57
CA SER A 45 -4.39 -5.25 -5.98
C SER A 45 -5.21 -6.32 -5.27
N GLU A 46 -4.70 -7.55 -5.20
CA GLU A 46 -5.35 -8.66 -4.49
C GLU A 46 -5.48 -8.37 -2.99
N LEU A 47 -4.47 -7.75 -2.38
CA LEU A 47 -4.56 -7.26 -1.00
C LEU A 47 -5.66 -6.20 -0.84
N ALA A 48 -5.80 -5.28 -1.79
CA ALA A 48 -6.85 -4.27 -1.75
C ALA A 48 -8.25 -4.88 -1.90
N ASP A 49 -8.40 -5.90 -2.75
CA ASP A 49 -9.66 -6.62 -2.92
C ASP A 49 -10.04 -7.38 -1.64
N ASP A 50 -9.11 -8.13 -1.04
CA ASP A 50 -9.39 -8.89 0.17
C ASP A 50 -9.60 -7.98 1.39
N TRP A 51 -8.69 -7.03 1.66
CA TRP A 51 -8.71 -6.27 2.91
C TRP A 51 -9.58 -5.01 2.85
N CYS A 52 -9.78 -4.44 1.66
CA CYS A 52 -10.46 -3.16 1.47
C CYS A 52 -11.76 -3.27 0.65
N ASP A 53 -12.28 -4.49 0.46
CA ASP A 53 -13.49 -4.78 -0.32
C ASP A 53 -13.41 -4.22 -1.78
N GLY A 54 -12.21 -4.07 -2.34
CA GLY A 54 -11.97 -3.53 -3.69
C GLY A 54 -12.33 -2.05 -3.88
N ALA A 55 -12.66 -1.34 -2.79
CA ALA A 55 -13.13 0.04 -2.82
C ALA A 55 -11.96 1.03 -2.93
N ILE A 56 -11.21 1.01 -4.03
CA ILE A 56 -10.04 1.89 -4.25
C ILE A 56 -10.21 2.81 -5.46
N SER A 57 -9.69 4.03 -5.39
CA SER A 57 -9.61 4.99 -6.50
C SER A 57 -8.20 5.17 -7.06
N ASP A 58 -7.18 4.81 -6.29
CA ASP A 58 -5.77 4.89 -6.70
C ASP A 58 -4.96 3.78 -6.03
N LEU A 59 -3.98 3.23 -6.74
CA LEU A 59 -3.00 2.28 -6.21
C LEU A 59 -1.61 2.65 -6.72
N SER A 60 -0.75 3.09 -5.80
CA SER A 60 0.53 3.70 -6.14
C SER A 60 1.68 3.08 -5.36
N LEU A 61 2.80 2.76 -6.03
CA LEU A 61 4.04 2.40 -5.37
C LEU A 61 4.62 3.65 -4.68
N VAL A 62 4.79 3.59 -3.36
CA VAL A 62 5.26 4.74 -2.57
C VAL A 62 6.63 4.55 -1.96
N ASP A 63 7.06 3.29 -1.79
CA ASP A 63 8.38 3.00 -1.22
C ASP A 63 8.88 1.59 -1.54
N VAL A 64 10.19 1.41 -1.43
CA VAL A 64 10.86 0.11 -1.42
C VAL A 64 11.94 0.14 -0.35
N MET A 65 11.79 -0.69 0.68
CA MET A 65 12.64 -0.67 1.86
C MET A 65 13.18 -2.07 2.15
N SER A 66 14.30 -2.15 2.88
CA SER A 66 14.86 -3.44 3.28
C SER A 66 15.05 -3.52 4.78
N PHE A 67 14.70 -4.68 5.36
CA PHE A 67 14.78 -4.93 6.79
C PHE A 67 15.60 -6.20 7.08
N ASN A 68 16.19 -6.23 8.27
CA ASN A 68 16.81 -7.42 8.83
C ASN A 68 15.93 -7.91 9.98
N PRO A 69 15.02 -8.86 9.75
CA PRO A 69 14.11 -9.31 10.78
C PRO A 69 14.84 -10.02 11.94
N PRO A 70 14.29 -9.97 13.17
CA PRO A 70 14.80 -10.75 14.29
C PRO A 70 14.83 -12.24 13.95
N GLY A 71 15.96 -12.90 14.22
CA GLY A 71 16.19 -14.30 13.81
C GLY A 71 17.07 -14.45 12.56
N GLY A 72 17.45 -13.34 11.93
CA GLY A 72 18.33 -13.33 10.76
C GLY A 72 17.57 -13.48 9.45
N GLY A 73 18.27 -13.22 8.35
CA GLY A 73 17.68 -13.13 7.01
C GLY A 73 17.56 -11.69 6.53
N TRP A 74 16.89 -11.52 5.40
CA TRP A 74 16.73 -10.25 4.73
C TRP A 74 15.34 -10.18 4.08
N GLU A 75 14.64 -9.09 4.33
CA GLU A 75 13.35 -8.77 3.72
C GLU A 75 13.46 -7.52 2.86
N LEU A 76 12.87 -7.59 1.66
CA LEU A 76 12.60 -6.43 0.81
C LEU A 76 11.09 -6.15 0.84
N ALA A 77 10.69 -5.04 1.42
CA ALA A 77 9.31 -4.59 1.46
C ALA A 77 9.03 -3.64 0.30
N ILE A 78 8.03 -3.96 -0.50
CA ILE A 78 7.50 -3.12 -1.58
C ILE A 78 6.18 -2.55 -1.08
N VAL A 79 6.10 -1.22 -0.92
CA VAL A 79 4.99 -0.56 -0.23
C VAL A 79 4.10 0.16 -1.23
N PHE A 80 2.85 -0.25 -1.30
CA PHE A 80 1.81 0.40 -2.10
C PHE A 80 0.85 1.19 -1.21
N ARG A 81 0.47 2.38 -1.65
CA ARG A 81 -0.60 3.18 -1.08
C ARG A 81 -1.88 2.95 -1.89
N ALA A 82 -2.97 2.64 -1.21
CA ALA A 82 -4.30 2.56 -1.81
C ALA A 82 -5.18 3.69 -1.30
N GLU A 83 -5.64 4.58 -2.19
CA GLU A 83 -6.70 5.53 -1.83
C GLU A 83 -8.05 4.82 -1.87
N LEU A 84 -8.76 4.82 -0.75
CA LEU A 84 -10.04 4.15 -0.59
C LEU A 84 -11.19 5.09 -0.93
N THR A 85 -12.21 4.56 -1.61
CA THR A 85 -13.47 5.28 -1.87
C THR A 85 -14.50 5.09 -0.75
N ALA A 86 -14.29 4.10 0.12
CA ALA A 86 -15.10 3.85 1.32
C ALA A 86 -14.26 3.15 2.39
N LEU A 87 -14.69 3.26 3.65
CA LEU A 87 -14.08 2.47 4.73
C LEU A 87 -14.42 0.98 4.57
N PRO A 88 -13.45 0.06 4.75
CA PRO A 88 -13.71 -1.37 4.72
C PRO A 88 -14.71 -1.77 5.81
N ARG A 89 -15.44 -2.87 5.60
CA ARG A 89 -16.35 -3.39 6.63
C ARG A 89 -15.60 -4.27 7.65
N PRO A 90 -15.96 -4.23 8.94
CA PRO A 90 -15.44 -5.17 9.92
C PRO A 90 -15.77 -6.62 9.52
N ARG A 91 -14.82 -7.52 9.74
CA ARG A 91 -14.98 -8.98 9.58
C ARG A 91 -14.70 -9.67 10.92
N GLU A 92 -14.98 -10.96 11.00
CA GLU A 92 -14.82 -11.75 12.23
C GLU A 92 -13.35 -11.78 12.71
N ASP A 93 -12.41 -11.84 11.77
CA ASP A 93 -10.97 -11.97 11.99
C ASP A 93 -10.24 -10.63 12.11
N ARG A 94 -10.82 -9.53 11.61
CA ARG A 94 -10.19 -8.21 11.54
C ARG A 94 -11.20 -7.06 11.55
N THR A 95 -10.87 -5.99 12.26
CA THR A 95 -11.68 -4.76 12.30
C THR A 95 -10.83 -3.58 11.81
N PRO A 96 -11.31 -2.76 10.85
CA PRO A 96 -10.58 -1.57 10.43
C PRO A 96 -10.50 -0.54 11.56
N ALA A 97 -9.33 0.06 11.71
CA ALA A 97 -9.01 1.12 12.67
C ALA A 97 -8.40 2.30 11.91
N VAL A 98 -9.01 3.47 12.05
CA VAL A 98 -8.63 4.70 11.36
C VAL A 98 -7.81 5.57 12.30
N PHE A 99 -6.65 6.03 11.85
CA PHE A 99 -5.85 6.99 12.61
C PHE A 99 -6.46 8.40 12.54
N ASP A 100 -6.32 9.16 13.61
CA ASP A 100 -6.59 10.59 13.59
C ASP A 100 -5.65 11.29 12.60
N PRO A 101 -6.08 12.37 11.92
CA PRO A 101 -5.22 13.13 11.03
C PRO A 101 -3.90 13.53 11.70
N GLY A 102 -2.77 13.24 11.04
CA GLY A 102 -1.43 13.56 11.51
C GLY A 102 -0.94 12.74 12.71
N ARG A 103 -1.72 11.77 13.21
CA ARG A 103 -1.26 10.82 14.22
C ARG A 103 -0.83 9.53 13.54
N PHE A 104 0.36 9.07 13.91
CA PHE A 104 0.94 7.81 13.46
C PHE A 104 1.61 7.16 14.66
N ASP A 105 1.52 5.83 14.74
CA ASP A 105 2.22 5.00 15.71
C ASP A 105 2.94 3.90 14.95
N ALA A 106 3.97 3.30 15.54
CA ALA A 106 4.74 2.27 14.88
C ALA A 106 3.86 1.05 14.56
N ILE A 107 3.92 0.55 13.33
CA ILE A 107 3.18 -0.64 12.89
C ILE A 107 4.17 -1.65 12.33
N GLY A 108 4.32 -2.79 13.02
CA GLY A 108 5.29 -3.82 12.65
C GLY A 108 6.71 -3.25 12.59
N PRO A 109 7.44 -3.35 11.46
CA PRO A 109 8.78 -2.82 11.32
C PRO A 109 8.84 -1.32 10.94
N PHE A 110 7.70 -0.64 10.79
CA PHE A 110 7.65 0.71 10.23
C PHE A 110 7.56 1.79 11.30
N ASP A 111 8.43 2.80 11.20
CA ASP A 111 8.41 3.96 12.07
C ASP A 111 7.27 4.93 11.70
N PRO A 112 6.73 5.70 12.66
CA PRO A 112 5.66 6.68 12.38
C PRO A 112 5.96 7.67 11.25
N VAL A 113 7.24 8.02 11.05
CA VAL A 113 7.69 8.95 10.00
C VAL A 113 7.54 8.36 8.59
N ASP A 114 7.69 7.04 8.45
CA ASP A 114 7.49 6.36 7.16
C ASP A 114 6.01 6.32 6.83
N LEU A 115 5.16 5.98 7.82
CA LEU A 115 3.70 5.96 7.67
C LEU A 115 3.17 7.35 7.26
N GLN A 116 3.65 8.41 7.90
CA GLN A 116 3.31 9.77 7.54
C GLN A 116 3.69 10.08 6.08
N ARG A 117 4.93 9.76 5.69
CA ARG A 117 5.43 9.99 4.32
C ARG A 117 4.57 9.29 3.28
N TRP A 118 4.10 8.06 3.56
CA TRP A 118 3.26 7.30 2.63
C TRP A 118 1.84 7.83 2.53
N VAL A 119 1.23 8.24 3.65
CA VAL A 119 -0.13 8.82 3.62
C VAL A 119 -0.15 10.15 2.89
N GLU A 120 0.84 11.01 3.16
CA GLU A 120 1.01 12.32 2.53
C GLU A 120 1.58 12.25 1.12
N TRP A 121 1.97 11.05 0.67
CA TRP A 121 2.54 10.86 -0.65
C TRP A 121 1.60 11.38 -1.73
N ARG A 122 2.19 12.13 -2.65
CA ARG A 122 1.53 12.56 -3.87
C ARG A 122 2.34 12.03 -5.04
N ALA A 123 1.64 11.46 -6.02
CA ALA A 123 2.26 11.10 -7.28
C ALA A 123 3.04 12.32 -7.80
N PRO A 124 4.31 12.15 -8.19
CA PRO A 124 5.01 13.20 -8.91
C PRO A 124 4.11 13.63 -10.06
N ALA A 125 3.87 14.94 -10.21
CA ALA A 125 3.10 15.44 -11.33
C ALA A 125 3.76 14.92 -12.61
N GLY A 126 3.12 13.93 -13.25
CA GLY A 126 3.66 13.33 -14.46
C GLY A 126 3.86 14.46 -15.45
N LYS A 127 5.08 14.61 -15.98
CA LYS A 127 5.21 15.33 -17.24
C LYS A 127 4.29 14.61 -18.20
N ALA A 128 3.21 15.27 -18.62
CA ALA A 128 2.33 14.76 -19.65
C ALA A 128 3.23 14.24 -20.77
N LEU A 129 3.17 12.94 -21.04
CA LEU A 129 3.82 12.36 -22.20
C LEU A 129 3.34 13.20 -23.38
N ALA A 130 4.28 13.96 -23.96
CA ALA A 130 3.97 14.87 -25.04
C ALA A 130 3.19 14.07 -26.08
N THR A 131 1.95 14.48 -26.34
CA THR A 131 1.12 13.90 -27.37
C THR A 131 1.97 13.81 -28.64
N PRO A 132 2.11 12.65 -29.28
CA PRO A 132 2.89 12.56 -30.50
C PRO A 132 2.29 13.58 -31.48
N ARG A 133 3.09 14.56 -31.89
CA ARG A 133 2.71 15.50 -32.94
C ARG A 133 2.34 14.65 -34.16
N LYS A 134 1.09 14.71 -34.60
CA LYS A 134 0.72 14.26 -35.95
C LYS A 134 1.58 15.05 -36.93
N GLY A 135 2.64 14.42 -37.42
CA GLY A 135 3.50 14.91 -38.49
C GLY A 135 3.94 13.69 -39.29
N GLY A 136 3.70 13.58 -40.59
CA GLY A 136 3.13 14.55 -41.50
C GLY A 136 2.59 13.86 -42.75
N GLU A 137 1.88 14.64 -43.55
CA GLU A 137 1.61 14.33 -44.95
C GLU A 137 2.93 13.97 -45.64
N LEU A 138 3.00 12.76 -46.18
CA LEU A 138 3.93 12.44 -47.25
C LEU A 138 3.43 13.16 -48.50
N LEU A 139 4.05 14.30 -48.80
CA LEU A 139 4.11 14.82 -50.15
C LEU A 139 5.53 14.56 -50.67
N PHE A 140 5.57 14.15 -51.94
CA PHE A 140 6.69 13.73 -52.80
C PHE A 140 7.03 12.23 -52.75
#